data_AF-A0A9P7AQC4-F1
#
_entry.id   AF-A0A9P7AQC4-F1
#
_cell.length_a   1.000
_cell.length_b   1.000
_cell.length_c   1.000
_cell.angle_alpha   90.00
_cell.angle_beta   90.00
_cell.angle_gamma   90.00
#
_symmetry.space_group_name_H-M   'P 1'
#
loop_
_entity.id
_entity.type
_entity.pdbx_description
1 polymer ?
#
loop_
_entity_poly.entity_id
_entity_poly.type
_entity_poly.pdbx_seq_one_letter_code
_entity_poly.pdbx_strand_id
1 'polypeptide(L)'
;MHFSGANMAALFTDLWCGKMKNYAPDDRATWDWAVLVNDVWEEHGAAVAACRPYLPGSFDNPPRNPAEKMNTHYKAREYITWLFGLAPALLYGILPHKYWLNFCKFTQALRIMSQYSINSAQLMDAFIKFAEWEGEFEEIYYQRLAHRLHFIRPCVHLSNHLALKASRVGSPICSSQWTMERTFADVEFDLRQPKLPYACLTQVCSLRCQTNAIKSMFPHFDPPDVLAPRYSLDIGNGYVLLRARDKRSRCAASPAEAAAMADFLGHEAPKFFRWARLHLPNGQISRSAWKEKDRPVEHSRSARNIKAKWHFKNVAIVSLYSPPDAALLELSFGTVWSCKHQGDRGLHVVEIEQIQAVVAVIPHRPTLPSGVTEDRFFVVERTGLDVSMTGVFLEENDDNVDSDEEEG
;
A
#
# COMPACT_ATOMS: atom_id res chain seq x y z
N MET A 1 -0.10 7.70 -14.60
CA MET A 1 1.34 8.00 -14.76
C MET A 1 1.55 9.38 -15.38
N HIS A 2 1.26 9.57 -16.66
CA HIS A 2 1.55 10.84 -17.35
C HIS A 2 0.77 12.03 -16.81
N PHE A 3 -0.48 11.84 -16.38
CA PHE A 3 -1.26 12.91 -15.77
C PHE A 3 -0.56 13.54 -14.57
N SER A 4 -0.29 12.75 -13.52
CA SER A 4 0.32 13.23 -12.27
C SER A 4 1.83 13.44 -12.38
N GLY A 5 2.57 12.44 -12.88
CA GLY A 5 4.03 12.41 -12.88
C GLY A 5 4.71 13.07 -14.08
N ALA A 6 3.96 13.64 -15.02
CA ALA A 6 4.53 14.40 -16.14
C ALA A 6 3.78 15.74 -16.36
N ASN A 7 2.48 15.70 -16.66
CA ASN A 7 1.74 16.90 -17.07
C ASN A 7 1.51 17.86 -15.89
N MET A 8 0.94 17.38 -14.79
CA MET A 8 0.75 18.18 -13.57
C MET A 8 2.09 18.53 -12.92
N ALA A 9 3.05 17.60 -12.96
CA ALA A 9 4.40 17.87 -12.48
C ALA A 9 5.06 19.03 -13.23
N ALA A 10 5.02 19.02 -14.56
CA ALA A 10 5.53 20.12 -15.37
C ALA A 10 4.77 21.43 -15.12
N LEU A 11 3.44 21.38 -14.98
CA LEU A 11 2.64 22.58 -14.69
C LEU A 11 3.06 23.25 -13.39
N PHE A 12 3.05 22.52 -12.27
CA PHE A 12 3.38 23.10 -10.97
C PHE A 12 4.84 23.56 -10.89
N THR A 13 5.77 22.77 -11.43
CA THR A 13 7.19 23.16 -11.45
C THR A 13 7.44 24.40 -12.31
N ASP A 14 6.81 24.50 -13.48
CA ASP A 14 6.95 25.67 -14.34
C ASP A 14 6.34 26.93 -13.71
N LEU A 15 5.24 26.79 -12.97
CA LEU A 15 4.63 27.90 -12.22
C LEU A 15 5.56 28.37 -11.11
N TRP A 16 5.92 27.49 -10.18
CA TRP A 16 6.66 27.87 -8.97
C TRP A 16 8.11 28.28 -9.26
N CYS A 17 8.71 27.78 -10.35
CA CYS A 17 10.03 28.23 -10.80
C CYS A 17 9.97 29.47 -11.73
N GLY A 18 8.78 30.02 -12.03
CA GLY A 18 8.62 31.16 -12.94
C GLY A 18 9.04 30.86 -14.39
N LYS A 19 9.00 29.60 -14.81
CA LYS A 19 9.43 29.13 -16.14
C LYS A 19 8.32 29.13 -17.19
N MET A 20 7.10 29.49 -16.80
CA MET A 20 6.01 29.72 -17.75
C MET A 20 6.42 30.72 -18.83
N LYS A 21 5.89 30.55 -20.05
CA LYS A 21 6.09 31.53 -21.12
C LYS A 21 5.45 32.85 -20.69
N ASN A 22 6.08 33.96 -21.03
CA ASN A 22 5.51 35.28 -20.79
C ASN A 22 5.09 35.84 -22.16
N TYR A 23 3.87 36.36 -22.24
CA TYR A 23 3.36 37.05 -23.42
C TYR A 23 2.96 38.47 -23.02
N ALA A 24 3.40 39.46 -23.78
CA ALA A 24 3.03 40.86 -23.51
C ALA A 24 1.49 41.03 -23.52
N PRO A 25 0.93 41.86 -22.62
CA PRO A 25 1.59 42.76 -21.68
C PRO A 25 1.87 42.17 -20.28
N ASP A 26 1.96 40.84 -20.12
CA ASP A 26 2.24 40.22 -18.80
C ASP A 26 3.63 40.60 -18.27
N ASP A 27 3.77 40.63 -16.94
CA ASP A 27 5.04 40.85 -16.27
C ASP A 27 5.30 39.74 -15.25
N ARG A 28 6.46 39.09 -15.37
CA ARG A 28 6.90 38.04 -14.43
C ARG A 28 7.08 38.56 -13.01
N ALA A 29 7.34 39.87 -12.82
CA ALA A 29 7.41 40.47 -11.50
C ALA A 29 6.08 40.38 -10.72
N THR A 30 4.96 40.18 -11.42
CA THR A 30 3.64 40.01 -10.81
C THR A 30 3.31 38.57 -10.43
N TRP A 31 4.21 37.61 -10.71
CA TRP A 31 4.01 36.20 -10.43
C TRP A 31 4.46 35.88 -8.99
N ASP A 32 3.64 36.25 -8.02
CA ASP A 32 3.89 36.04 -6.58
C ASP A 32 3.97 34.54 -6.18
N TRP A 33 3.51 33.63 -7.04
CA TRP A 33 3.68 32.18 -6.87
C TRP A 33 5.06 31.65 -7.29
N ALA A 34 5.87 32.44 -8.01
CA ALA A 34 7.18 32.02 -8.52
C ALA A 34 8.27 32.07 -7.43
N VAL A 35 8.08 31.29 -6.36
CA VAL A 35 8.93 31.32 -5.16
C VAL A 35 10.16 30.39 -5.23
N LEU A 36 10.11 29.36 -6.07
CA LEU A 36 11.20 28.39 -6.22
C LEU A 36 12.20 28.88 -7.27
N VAL A 37 12.88 29.98 -6.96
CA VAL A 37 13.90 30.60 -7.81
C VAL A 37 15.21 30.76 -7.04
N ASN A 38 16.34 30.69 -7.75
CA ASN A 38 17.70 30.84 -7.21
C ASN A 38 17.90 29.96 -5.95
N ASP A 39 18.41 30.55 -4.86
CA ASP A 39 18.75 29.86 -3.61
C ASP A 39 17.57 29.07 -3.02
N VAL A 40 16.34 29.59 -3.11
CA VAL A 40 15.15 28.90 -2.59
C VAL A 40 14.90 27.58 -3.34
N TRP A 41 15.20 27.54 -4.64
CA TRP A 41 15.09 26.32 -5.44
C TRP A 41 16.16 25.30 -5.06
N GLU A 42 17.39 25.76 -4.84
CA GLU A 42 18.51 24.89 -4.42
C GLU A 42 18.27 24.32 -3.01
N GLU A 43 17.82 25.15 -2.06
CA GLU A 43 17.45 24.75 -0.70
C GLU A 43 16.30 23.74 -0.69
N HIS A 44 15.23 24.01 -1.45
CA HIS A 44 14.11 23.07 -1.58
C HIS A 44 14.57 21.75 -2.20
N GLY A 45 15.41 21.83 -3.22
CA GLY A 45 16.00 20.66 -3.86
C GLY A 45 16.83 19.80 -2.90
N ALA A 46 17.64 20.44 -2.07
CA ALA A 46 18.41 19.79 -1.01
C ALA A 46 17.50 19.18 0.07
N ALA A 47 16.43 19.86 0.47
CA ALA A 47 15.45 19.36 1.43
C ALA A 47 14.76 18.08 0.92
N VAL A 48 14.41 18.03 -0.36
CA VAL A 48 13.86 16.83 -1.00
C VAL A 48 14.84 15.67 -0.95
N ALA A 49 16.12 15.91 -1.28
CA ALA A 49 17.15 14.88 -1.22
C ALA A 49 17.42 14.39 0.23
N ALA A 50 17.33 15.29 1.20
CA ALA A 50 17.50 14.99 2.63
C ALA A 50 16.40 14.07 3.18
N CYS A 51 15.25 13.96 2.50
CA CYS A 51 14.19 13.02 2.89
C CYS A 51 14.55 11.55 2.64
N ARG A 52 15.58 11.26 1.81
CA ARG A 52 15.95 9.91 1.38
C ARG A 52 16.10 8.87 2.51
N PRO A 53 16.79 9.14 3.64
CA PRO A 53 16.97 8.15 4.71
C PRO A 53 15.67 7.72 5.39
N TYR A 54 14.62 8.54 5.29
CA TYR A 54 13.33 8.34 5.95
C TYR A 54 12.30 7.68 5.02
N LEU A 55 12.63 7.45 3.76
CA LEU A 55 11.79 6.78 2.78
C LEU A 55 12.11 5.27 2.78
N PRO A 56 11.18 4.41 3.25
CA PRO A 56 11.39 2.97 3.25
C PRO A 56 11.61 2.43 1.84
N GLY A 57 12.26 1.25 1.74
CA GLY A 57 12.46 0.57 0.45
C GLY A 57 11.15 0.28 -0.31
N SER A 58 10.00 0.29 0.36
CA SER A 58 8.69 0.23 -0.28
C SER A 58 8.43 1.38 -1.24
N PHE A 59 9.07 2.54 -1.09
CA PHE A 59 9.00 3.68 -2.02
C PHE A 59 9.87 3.50 -3.26
N ASP A 60 10.55 2.35 -3.40
CA ASP A 60 11.39 1.97 -4.55
C ASP A 60 12.57 2.94 -4.72
N ASN A 61 12.43 3.96 -5.59
CA ASN A 61 13.48 4.95 -5.81
C ASN A 61 13.11 6.28 -5.13
N PRO A 62 13.80 6.69 -4.06
CA PRO A 62 13.56 7.98 -3.42
C PRO A 62 13.86 9.13 -4.40
N PRO A 63 13.09 10.24 -4.36
CA PRO A 63 13.30 11.38 -5.24
C PRO A 63 14.70 11.97 -5.02
N ARG A 64 15.43 12.16 -6.12
CA ARG A 64 16.70 12.88 -6.11
C ARG A 64 16.45 14.39 -5.96
N ASN A 65 17.53 15.17 -5.76
CA ASN A 65 17.44 16.63 -5.77
C ASN A 65 16.83 17.11 -7.11
N PRO A 66 15.59 17.65 -7.11
CA PRO A 66 14.96 18.11 -8.34
C PRO A 66 15.69 19.33 -8.92
N ALA A 67 16.33 20.18 -8.11
CA ALA A 67 17.09 21.32 -8.63
C ALA A 67 18.26 20.90 -9.51
N GLU A 68 18.92 19.78 -9.19
CA GLU A 68 20.03 19.25 -9.95
C GLU A 68 19.60 18.28 -11.07
N LYS A 69 18.55 17.49 -10.84
CA LYS A 69 18.26 16.28 -11.64
C LYS A 69 16.98 16.33 -12.46
N MET A 70 16.15 17.36 -12.33
CA MET A 70 14.87 17.47 -13.04
C MET A 70 15.03 17.34 -14.57
N ASN A 71 16.10 17.91 -15.12
CA ASN A 71 16.41 17.86 -16.56
C ASN A 71 17.20 16.60 -16.99
N THR A 72 17.58 15.72 -16.04
CA THR A 72 18.41 14.53 -16.30
C THR A 72 17.70 13.26 -15.86
N HIS A 73 16.75 12.79 -16.67
CA HIS A 73 16.01 11.54 -16.46
C HIS A 73 15.33 11.44 -15.07
N TYR A 74 14.62 12.49 -14.66
CA TYR A 74 13.78 12.46 -13.46
C TYR A 74 12.52 11.63 -13.73
N LYS A 75 12.30 10.56 -12.95
CA LYS A 75 11.25 9.58 -13.25
C LYS A 75 9.89 10.08 -12.77
N ALA A 76 8.82 9.63 -13.45
CA ALA A 76 7.44 9.95 -13.05
C ALA A 76 7.13 9.59 -11.59
N ARG A 77 7.69 8.49 -11.06
CA ARG A 77 7.55 8.12 -9.63
C ARG A 77 8.24 9.12 -8.71
N GLU A 78 9.42 9.61 -9.07
CA GLU A 78 10.12 10.63 -8.28
C GLU A 78 9.31 11.93 -8.25
N TYR A 79 8.70 12.33 -9.37
CA TYR A 79 7.78 13.47 -9.38
C TYR A 79 6.57 13.25 -8.49
N ILE A 80 5.96 12.06 -8.54
CA ILE A 80 4.77 11.76 -7.74
C ILE A 80 5.10 11.78 -6.24
N THR A 81 6.17 11.12 -5.82
CA THR A 81 6.60 11.11 -4.41
C THR A 81 7.01 12.50 -3.95
N TRP A 82 7.78 13.23 -4.77
CA TRP A 82 8.19 14.59 -4.43
C TRP A 82 6.99 15.54 -4.34
N LEU A 83 6.21 15.70 -5.40
CA LEU A 83 5.15 16.70 -5.45
C LEU A 83 3.98 16.32 -4.55
N PHE A 84 3.47 15.09 -4.63
CA PHE A 84 2.21 14.74 -3.95
C PHE A 84 2.43 14.04 -2.61
N GLY A 85 3.67 13.64 -2.30
CA GLY A 85 4.08 13.12 -0.99
C GLY A 85 4.74 14.19 -0.13
N LEU A 86 5.89 14.70 -0.58
CA LEU A 86 6.77 15.58 0.21
C LEU A 86 6.38 17.06 0.17
N ALA A 87 6.02 17.57 -1.02
CA ALA A 87 5.88 19.02 -1.23
C ALA A 87 4.76 19.69 -0.42
N PRO A 88 3.62 19.07 -0.03
CA PRO A 88 2.65 19.71 0.85
C PRO A 88 3.28 20.16 2.18
N ALA A 89 4.16 19.33 2.76
CA ALA A 89 4.87 19.68 3.98
C ALA A 89 6.06 20.62 3.68
N LEU A 90 6.87 20.31 2.67
CA LEU A 90 8.09 21.08 2.38
C LEU A 90 7.82 22.51 1.86
N LEU A 91 6.68 22.74 1.20
CA LEU A 91 6.30 24.07 0.71
C LEU A 91 5.47 24.88 1.71
N TYR A 92 5.14 24.30 2.87
CA TYR A 92 4.39 25.02 3.90
C TYR A 92 5.26 26.13 4.50
N GLY A 93 4.79 27.39 4.38
CA GLY A 93 5.56 28.58 4.77
C GLY A 93 6.52 29.10 3.70
N ILE A 94 6.73 28.37 2.59
CA ILE A 94 7.51 28.83 1.43
C ILE A 94 6.57 29.37 0.34
N LEU A 95 5.57 28.57 -0.03
CA LEU A 95 4.59 28.96 -1.03
C LEU A 95 3.53 29.88 -0.37
N PRO A 96 3.15 31.02 -0.99
CA PRO A 96 2.16 31.91 -0.40
C PRO A 96 0.84 31.18 -0.15
N HIS A 97 0.18 31.54 0.94
CA HIS A 97 -0.89 30.76 1.54
C HIS A 97 -1.99 30.32 0.54
N LYS A 98 -2.47 31.23 -0.32
CA LYS A 98 -3.50 30.91 -1.33
C LYS A 98 -3.09 29.81 -2.33
N TYR A 99 -1.82 29.81 -2.75
CA TYR A 99 -1.29 28.83 -3.69
C TYR A 99 -1.06 27.48 -3.00
N TRP A 100 -0.61 27.52 -1.75
CA TRP A 100 -0.41 26.31 -0.95
C TRP A 100 -1.74 25.62 -0.62
N LEU A 101 -2.78 26.36 -0.23
CA LEU A 101 -4.12 25.80 -0.01
C LEU A 101 -4.66 25.11 -1.27
N ASN A 102 -4.59 25.80 -2.42
CA ASN A 102 -5.01 25.26 -3.70
C ASN A 102 -4.22 23.97 -4.04
N PHE A 103 -2.91 23.97 -3.81
CA PHE A 103 -2.07 22.79 -4.04
C PHE A 103 -2.38 21.61 -3.11
N CYS A 104 -2.63 21.87 -1.82
CA CYS A 104 -3.04 20.85 -0.86
C CYS A 104 -4.39 20.24 -1.22
N LYS A 105 -5.36 21.05 -1.65
CA LYS A 105 -6.67 20.58 -2.13
C LYS A 105 -6.53 19.63 -3.32
N PHE A 106 -5.74 20.00 -4.32
CA PHE A 106 -5.43 19.12 -5.46
C PHE A 106 -4.75 17.83 -5.01
N THR A 107 -3.76 17.95 -4.12
CA THR A 107 -2.98 16.80 -3.65
C THR A 107 -3.86 15.81 -2.91
N GLN A 108 -4.81 16.28 -2.09
CA GLN A 108 -5.75 15.41 -1.41
C GLN A 108 -6.63 14.64 -2.40
N ALA A 109 -7.24 15.35 -3.36
CA ALA A 109 -8.05 14.72 -4.39
C ALA A 109 -7.24 13.68 -5.20
N LEU A 110 -5.99 14.01 -5.54
CA LEU A 110 -5.12 13.09 -6.26
C LEU A 110 -4.73 11.86 -5.43
N ARG A 111 -4.47 12.03 -4.13
CA ARG A 111 -4.19 10.91 -3.20
C ARG A 111 -5.39 9.96 -3.15
N ILE A 112 -6.60 10.50 -3.03
CA ILE A 112 -7.83 9.70 -3.07
C ILE A 112 -7.93 8.91 -4.38
N MET A 113 -7.77 9.59 -5.52
CA MET A 113 -7.86 8.97 -6.85
C MET A 113 -6.73 7.98 -7.17
N SER A 114 -5.72 7.90 -6.31
CA SER A 114 -4.59 6.99 -6.48
C SER A 114 -4.77 5.66 -5.75
N GLN A 115 -5.81 5.50 -4.91
CA GLN A 115 -6.07 4.27 -4.15
C GLN A 115 -6.52 3.11 -5.03
N TYR A 116 -6.28 1.87 -4.63
CA TYR A 116 -6.81 0.69 -5.34
C TYR A 116 -8.32 0.55 -5.13
N SER A 117 -8.79 0.81 -3.91
CA SER A 117 -10.20 0.87 -3.56
C SER A 117 -10.60 2.30 -3.25
N ILE A 118 -11.68 2.78 -3.87
CA ILE A 118 -12.23 4.13 -3.63
C ILE A 118 -13.71 3.94 -3.36
N ASN A 119 -14.15 4.32 -2.16
CA ASN A 119 -15.58 4.28 -1.82
C ASN A 119 -16.33 5.50 -2.39
N SER A 120 -17.66 5.46 -2.38
CA SER A 120 -18.50 6.52 -2.95
C SER A 120 -18.27 7.90 -2.31
N ALA A 121 -18.09 7.95 -0.99
CA ALA A 121 -17.86 9.20 -0.26
C ALA A 121 -16.50 9.81 -0.62
N GLN A 122 -15.45 9.00 -0.67
CA GLN A 122 -14.12 9.42 -1.13
C GLN A 122 -14.16 9.92 -2.58
N LEU A 123 -14.87 9.21 -3.47
CA LEU A 123 -14.98 9.61 -4.86
C LEU A 123 -15.68 10.96 -5.02
N MET A 124 -16.74 11.19 -4.24
CA MET A 124 -17.44 12.48 -4.19
C MET A 124 -16.54 13.59 -3.63
N ASP A 125 -15.79 13.32 -2.56
CA ASP A 125 -14.85 14.27 -1.98
C ASP A 125 -13.76 14.68 -3.00
N ALA A 126 -13.19 13.71 -3.71
CA ALA A 126 -12.22 13.99 -4.78
C ALA A 126 -12.84 14.80 -5.93
N PHE A 127 -14.09 14.52 -6.31
CA PHE A 127 -14.82 15.28 -7.33
C PHE A 127 -14.99 16.75 -6.93
N ILE A 128 -15.50 17.00 -5.72
CA ILE A 128 -15.69 18.36 -5.19
C ILE A 128 -14.36 19.10 -5.11
N LYS A 129 -13.33 18.46 -4.54
CA LYS A 129 -12.00 19.07 -4.41
C LYS A 129 -11.37 19.42 -5.75
N PHE A 130 -11.51 18.60 -6.80
CA PHE A 130 -11.01 18.97 -8.13
C PHE A 130 -11.76 20.15 -8.74
N ALA A 131 -13.10 20.17 -8.61
CA ALA A 131 -13.92 21.25 -9.16
C ALA A 131 -13.60 22.60 -8.49
N GLU A 132 -13.53 22.62 -7.15
CA GLU A 132 -13.11 23.81 -6.40
C GLU A 132 -11.67 24.21 -6.74
N TRP A 133 -10.77 23.23 -6.82
CA TRP A 133 -9.37 23.47 -7.15
C TRP A 133 -9.20 24.15 -8.51
N GLU A 134 -9.92 23.70 -9.55
CA GLU A 134 -9.84 24.27 -10.90
C GLU A 134 -10.30 25.73 -10.90
N GLY A 135 -11.46 26.02 -10.29
CA GLY A 135 -11.99 27.38 -10.18
C GLY A 135 -11.02 28.32 -9.45
N GLU A 136 -10.49 27.89 -8.31
CA GLU A 136 -9.48 28.65 -7.57
C GLU A 136 -8.18 28.82 -8.37
N PHE A 137 -7.73 27.78 -9.08
CA PHE A 137 -6.53 27.83 -9.91
C PHE A 137 -6.66 28.90 -10.98
N GLU A 138 -7.83 28.97 -11.64
CA GLU A 138 -8.14 30.01 -12.62
C GLU A 138 -8.08 31.42 -12.01
N GLU A 139 -8.55 31.60 -10.79
CA GLU A 139 -8.55 32.88 -10.09
C GLU A 139 -7.15 33.32 -9.67
N ILE A 140 -6.33 32.41 -9.12
CA ILE A 140 -5.06 32.79 -8.48
C ILE A 140 -3.86 32.78 -9.43
N TYR A 141 -3.85 31.93 -10.46
CA TYR A 141 -2.75 31.84 -11.45
C TYR A 141 -3.10 32.52 -12.77
N TYR A 142 -4.20 32.11 -13.40
CA TYR A 142 -4.63 32.66 -14.70
C TYR A 142 -5.20 34.08 -14.57
N GLN A 143 -5.88 34.38 -13.46
CA GLN A 143 -6.43 35.70 -13.12
C GLN A 143 -7.37 36.27 -14.20
N ARG A 144 -7.91 35.41 -15.07
CA ARG A 144 -8.75 35.80 -16.22
C ARG A 144 -8.06 36.76 -17.20
N LEU A 145 -6.73 36.72 -17.24
CA LEU A 145 -5.93 37.56 -18.13
C LEU A 145 -5.64 36.81 -19.43
N ALA A 146 -6.06 37.36 -20.57
CA ALA A 146 -5.92 36.71 -21.88
C ALA A 146 -4.48 36.26 -22.19
N HIS A 147 -3.47 37.04 -21.77
CA HIS A 147 -2.06 36.71 -21.95
C HIS A 147 -1.55 35.54 -21.07
N ARG A 148 -2.31 35.15 -20.03
CA ARG A 148 -2.07 33.98 -19.16
C ARG A 148 -2.93 32.77 -19.49
N LEU A 149 -3.77 32.82 -20.53
CA LEU A 149 -4.64 31.70 -20.91
C LEU A 149 -3.88 30.37 -21.06
N HIS A 150 -2.63 30.45 -21.52
CA HIS A 150 -1.73 29.30 -21.68
C HIS A 150 -1.30 28.62 -20.36
N PHE A 151 -1.62 29.20 -19.20
CA PHE A 151 -1.45 28.55 -17.89
C PHE A 151 -2.44 27.41 -17.69
N ILE A 152 -3.63 27.50 -18.30
CA ILE A 152 -4.66 26.46 -18.29
C ILE A 152 -4.27 25.36 -19.30
N ARG A 153 -3.27 24.56 -18.94
CA ARG A 153 -2.86 23.39 -19.73
C ARG A 153 -4.00 22.35 -19.75
N PRO A 154 -4.07 21.46 -20.75
CA PRO A 154 -5.11 20.42 -20.80
C PRO A 154 -5.20 19.53 -19.54
N CYS A 155 -4.10 19.38 -18.79
CA CYS A 155 -4.11 18.64 -17.53
C CYS A 155 -4.88 19.35 -16.40
N VAL A 156 -5.04 20.66 -16.45
CA VAL A 156 -5.90 21.40 -15.51
C VAL A 156 -7.34 20.92 -15.70
N HIS A 157 -7.87 21.01 -16.91
CA HIS A 157 -9.24 20.55 -17.19
C HIS A 157 -9.42 19.05 -16.99
N LEU A 158 -8.40 18.24 -17.31
CA LEU A 158 -8.49 16.79 -17.16
C LEU A 158 -8.74 16.37 -15.71
N SER A 159 -8.31 17.16 -14.70
CA SER A 159 -8.47 16.85 -13.28
C SER A 159 -9.93 16.56 -12.91
N ASN A 160 -10.86 17.39 -13.38
CA ASN A 160 -12.30 17.25 -13.12
C ASN A 160 -12.92 15.98 -13.69
N HIS A 161 -12.32 15.44 -14.75
CA HIS A 161 -12.80 14.21 -15.37
C HIS A 161 -12.32 12.96 -14.64
N LEU A 162 -11.32 13.04 -13.74
CA LEU A 162 -10.78 11.83 -13.09
C LEU A 162 -11.85 11.13 -12.25
N ALA A 163 -12.52 11.85 -11.36
CA ALA A 163 -13.52 11.26 -10.46
C ALA A 163 -14.73 10.73 -11.25
N LEU A 164 -15.25 11.53 -12.19
CA LEU A 164 -16.37 11.11 -13.04
C LEU A 164 -16.05 9.91 -13.94
N LYS A 165 -14.80 9.77 -14.41
CA LYS A 165 -14.40 8.58 -15.16
C LYS A 165 -14.25 7.38 -14.24
N ALA A 166 -13.69 7.55 -13.05
CA ALA A 166 -13.49 6.44 -12.13
C ALA A 166 -14.81 5.80 -11.66
N SER A 167 -15.91 6.56 -11.58
CA SER A 167 -17.23 5.97 -11.31
C SER A 167 -17.71 5.00 -12.41
N ARG A 168 -17.19 5.14 -13.64
CA ARG A 168 -17.56 4.30 -14.80
C ARG A 168 -16.59 3.15 -15.04
N VAL A 169 -15.29 3.39 -14.89
CA VAL A 169 -14.24 2.41 -15.26
C VAL A 169 -13.41 1.89 -14.09
N GLY A 170 -13.74 2.30 -12.87
CA GLY A 170 -12.99 1.94 -11.66
C GLY A 170 -11.76 2.84 -11.42
N SER A 171 -11.00 2.50 -10.38
CA SER A 171 -9.87 3.34 -9.94
C SER A 171 -8.83 3.58 -11.06
N PRO A 172 -8.33 4.82 -11.22
CA PRO A 172 -7.27 5.15 -12.17
C PRO A 172 -5.98 4.34 -11.99
N ILE A 173 -5.68 3.84 -10.79
CA ILE A 173 -4.47 3.01 -10.57
C ILE A 173 -4.59 1.66 -11.29
N CYS A 174 -5.81 1.10 -11.33
CA CYS A 174 -6.12 -0.19 -11.96
C CYS A 174 -6.14 -0.11 -13.48
N SER A 175 -6.45 1.06 -14.04
CA SER A 175 -6.40 1.34 -15.49
C SER A 175 -5.12 2.08 -15.91
N SER A 176 -4.11 2.12 -15.04
CA SER A 176 -2.89 2.87 -15.30
C SER A 176 -2.02 2.23 -16.38
N GLN A 177 -1.36 3.07 -17.17
CA GLN A 177 -0.44 2.65 -18.23
C GLN A 177 0.82 1.92 -17.70
N TRP A 178 1.11 1.98 -16.39
CA TRP A 178 2.28 1.33 -15.79
C TRP A 178 2.34 -0.18 -16.08
N THR A 179 1.21 -0.86 -15.93
CA THR A 179 1.12 -2.32 -16.14
C THR A 179 1.32 -2.65 -17.62
N MET A 180 0.73 -1.86 -18.51
CA MET A 180 0.89 -2.02 -19.96
C MET A 180 2.35 -1.80 -20.39
N GLU A 181 2.99 -0.70 -19.97
CA GLU A 181 4.41 -0.43 -20.28
C GLU A 181 5.36 -1.51 -19.76
N ARG A 182 5.12 -2.01 -18.55
CA ARG A 182 5.93 -3.10 -18.00
C ARG A 182 5.73 -4.40 -18.78
N THR A 183 4.51 -4.67 -19.23
CA THR A 183 4.20 -5.83 -20.07
C THR A 183 4.87 -5.70 -21.43
N PHE A 184 4.88 -4.50 -22.03
CA PHE A 184 5.60 -4.25 -23.27
C PHE A 184 7.11 -4.49 -23.11
N ALA A 185 7.73 -3.99 -22.05
CA ALA A 185 9.16 -4.24 -21.80
C ALA A 185 9.48 -5.74 -21.60
N ASP A 186 8.61 -6.48 -20.91
CA ASP A 186 8.77 -7.92 -20.72
C ASP A 186 8.61 -8.71 -22.03
N VAL A 187 7.63 -8.34 -22.86
CA VAL A 187 7.44 -8.96 -24.17
C VAL A 187 8.57 -8.59 -25.13
N GLU A 188 9.09 -7.36 -25.07
CA GLU A 188 10.24 -6.92 -25.87
C GLU A 188 11.48 -7.80 -25.64
N PHE A 189 11.71 -8.26 -24.41
CA PHE A 189 12.79 -9.20 -24.09
C PHE A 189 12.65 -10.53 -24.86
N ASP A 190 11.42 -10.99 -25.11
CA ASP A 190 11.15 -12.22 -25.86
C ASP A 190 11.18 -12.02 -27.38
N LEU A 191 11.26 -10.78 -27.87
CA LEU A 191 11.37 -10.48 -29.30
C LEU A 191 12.77 -10.79 -29.82
N ARG A 192 12.96 -12.02 -30.32
CA ARG A 192 14.26 -12.49 -30.83
C ARG A 192 14.49 -12.25 -32.33
N GLN A 193 13.47 -11.81 -33.09
CA GLN A 193 13.55 -11.65 -34.54
C GLN A 193 13.32 -10.20 -35.00
N PRO A 194 14.37 -9.47 -35.40
CA PRO A 194 14.24 -8.07 -35.83
C PRO A 194 13.65 -7.89 -37.23
N LYS A 195 13.61 -8.95 -38.07
CA LYS A 195 13.11 -8.85 -39.46
C LYS A 195 11.59 -8.74 -39.58
N LEU A 196 10.84 -9.34 -38.65
CA LEU A 196 9.36 -9.36 -38.66
C LEU A 196 8.82 -9.14 -37.23
N PRO A 197 9.05 -7.94 -36.66
CA PRO A 197 8.79 -7.68 -35.24
C PRO A 197 7.31 -7.88 -34.86
N TYR A 198 6.37 -7.43 -35.70
CA TYR A 198 4.94 -7.56 -35.42
C TYR A 198 4.43 -9.00 -35.48
N ALA A 199 4.97 -9.83 -36.39
CA ALA A 199 4.61 -11.24 -36.47
C ALA A 199 5.14 -12.02 -35.25
N CYS A 200 6.40 -11.74 -34.87
CA CYS A 200 7.02 -12.32 -33.67
C CYS A 200 6.25 -11.93 -32.40
N LEU A 201 5.92 -10.64 -32.25
CA LEU A 201 5.10 -10.12 -31.16
C LEU A 201 3.75 -10.83 -31.05
N THR A 202 3.06 -10.98 -32.18
CA THR A 202 1.74 -11.64 -32.24
C THR A 202 1.84 -13.09 -31.75
N GLN A 203 2.87 -13.82 -32.18
CA GLN A 203 3.06 -15.22 -31.80
C GLN A 203 3.41 -15.37 -30.31
N VAL A 204 4.31 -14.54 -29.78
CA VAL A 204 4.68 -14.55 -28.35
C VAL A 204 3.48 -14.24 -27.46
N CYS A 205 2.73 -13.18 -27.78
CA CYS A 205 1.53 -12.81 -27.03
C CYS A 205 0.46 -13.91 -27.10
N SER A 206 0.23 -14.49 -28.29
CA SER A 206 -0.76 -15.56 -28.48
C SER A 206 -0.42 -16.80 -27.64
N LEU A 207 0.84 -17.25 -27.65
CA LEU A 207 1.29 -18.42 -26.90
C LEU A 207 1.16 -18.22 -25.38
N ARG A 208 1.53 -17.03 -24.88
CA ARG A 208 1.39 -16.67 -23.45
C ARG A 208 -0.09 -16.67 -23.04
N CYS A 209 -0.96 -16.05 -23.83
CA CYS A 209 -2.40 -16.04 -23.57
C CYS A 209 -3.00 -17.45 -23.57
N GLN A 210 -2.65 -18.28 -24.56
CA GLN A 210 -3.10 -19.67 -24.64
C GLN A 210 -2.64 -20.49 -23.43
N THR A 211 -1.38 -20.34 -23.01
CA THR A 211 -0.83 -21.05 -21.85
C THR A 211 -1.56 -20.66 -20.57
N ASN A 212 -1.78 -19.36 -20.36
CA ASN A 212 -2.51 -18.87 -19.18
C ASN A 212 -3.98 -19.32 -19.20
N ALA A 213 -4.64 -19.31 -20.35
CA ALA A 213 -6.00 -19.81 -20.50
C ALA A 213 -6.11 -21.30 -20.16
N ILE A 214 -5.19 -22.13 -20.67
CA ILE A 214 -5.15 -23.57 -20.36
C ILE A 214 -4.95 -23.81 -18.86
N LYS A 215 -3.99 -23.11 -18.22
CA LYS A 215 -3.75 -23.21 -16.78
C LYS A 215 -4.96 -22.77 -15.95
N SER A 216 -5.67 -21.72 -16.40
CA SER A 216 -6.86 -21.23 -15.70
C SER A 216 -8.10 -22.11 -15.90
N MET A 217 -8.32 -22.64 -17.09
CA MET A 217 -9.48 -23.51 -17.41
C MET A 217 -9.31 -24.91 -16.83
N PHE A 218 -8.07 -25.37 -16.75
CA PHE A 218 -7.73 -26.70 -16.28
C PHE A 218 -6.60 -26.60 -15.24
N PRO A 219 -6.92 -26.21 -14.00
CA PRO A 219 -5.93 -26.09 -12.94
C PRO A 219 -5.17 -27.39 -12.67
N HIS A 220 -5.65 -28.56 -13.11
CA HIS A 220 -4.94 -29.84 -13.00
C HIS A 220 -3.79 -30.02 -14.01
N PHE A 221 -3.73 -29.23 -15.10
CA PHE A 221 -2.51 -29.07 -15.91
C PHE A 221 -1.46 -28.21 -15.20
N ASP A 222 -1.82 -27.67 -14.03
CA ASP A 222 -0.92 -27.10 -13.03
C ASP A 222 -0.85 -28.08 -11.86
N PRO A 223 -0.08 -29.18 -11.98
CA PRO A 223 -0.24 -30.36 -11.13
C PRO A 223 0.04 -30.05 -9.65
N PRO A 224 -0.87 -30.41 -8.71
CA PRO A 224 -0.55 -30.47 -7.29
C PRO A 224 0.21 -31.76 -6.95
N ASP A 225 1.10 -31.70 -5.95
CA ASP A 225 2.24 -32.62 -5.84
C ASP A 225 1.98 -34.12 -5.51
N VAL A 226 0.92 -34.59 -4.82
CA VAL A 226 0.85 -36.04 -4.41
C VAL A 226 -0.57 -36.60 -4.10
N LEU A 227 -0.90 -37.83 -4.59
CA LEU A 227 -2.07 -38.65 -4.19
C LEU A 227 -1.74 -39.66 -3.06
N ALA A 228 -2.65 -39.88 -2.10
CA ALA A 228 -2.42 -40.71 -0.91
C ALA A 228 -2.57 -42.25 -1.11
N PRO A 229 -1.84 -43.12 -0.34
CA PRO A 229 -1.85 -44.59 -0.50
C PRO A 229 -3.12 -45.33 0.01
N ARG A 230 -3.40 -46.55 -0.50
CA ARG A 230 -4.58 -47.36 -0.13
C ARG A 230 -4.67 -47.67 1.39
N TYR A 231 -5.88 -47.56 1.96
CA TYR A 231 -6.18 -47.70 3.41
C TYR A 231 -5.53 -46.67 4.34
N SER A 232 -5.06 -45.56 3.76
CA SER A 232 -4.78 -44.36 4.53
C SER A 232 -6.07 -43.63 4.89
N LEU A 233 -6.03 -42.82 5.93
CA LEU A 233 -7.12 -41.90 6.26
C LEU A 233 -6.57 -40.49 6.10
N ASP A 234 -7.07 -39.77 5.11
CA ASP A 234 -6.84 -38.34 4.98
C ASP A 234 -7.61 -37.63 6.10
N ILE A 235 -6.90 -36.81 6.88
CA ILE A 235 -7.47 -36.03 7.98
C ILE A 235 -7.43 -34.52 7.68
N GLY A 236 -7.15 -34.14 6.44
CA GLY A 236 -7.11 -32.75 5.96
C GLY A 236 -5.75 -32.07 6.16
N ASN A 237 -5.60 -30.87 5.59
CA ASN A 237 -4.42 -30.02 5.70
C ASN A 237 -3.08 -30.71 5.30
N GLY A 238 -3.13 -31.68 4.39
CA GLY A 238 -1.95 -32.43 3.93
C GLY A 238 -1.46 -33.52 4.89
N TYR A 239 -2.20 -33.78 5.97
CA TYR A 239 -1.90 -34.85 6.92
C TYR A 239 -2.66 -36.12 6.55
N VAL A 240 -1.94 -37.24 6.47
CA VAL A 240 -2.53 -38.53 6.12
C VAL A 240 -2.10 -39.61 7.11
N LEU A 241 -3.05 -40.21 7.81
CA LEU A 241 -2.80 -41.34 8.70
C LEU A 241 -2.52 -42.60 7.89
N LEU A 242 -1.38 -43.24 8.16
CA LEU A 242 -0.88 -44.40 7.41
C LEU A 242 -0.84 -45.65 8.30
N ARG A 243 -1.15 -46.81 7.69
CA ARG A 243 -1.13 -48.13 8.36
C ARG A 243 0.23 -48.42 9.02
N ALA A 244 0.34 -49.25 10.05
CA ALA A 244 -0.68 -50.05 10.72
C ALA A 244 -1.58 -49.22 11.67
N ARG A 245 -2.79 -49.71 11.93
CA ARG A 245 -3.74 -49.16 12.92
C ARG A 245 -4.21 -50.29 13.84
N ASP A 246 -4.49 -49.97 15.10
CA ASP A 246 -5.13 -50.89 16.04
C ASP A 246 -6.42 -51.50 15.45
N LYS A 247 -6.63 -52.80 15.68
CA LYS A 247 -7.84 -53.52 15.22
C LYS A 247 -9.04 -53.33 16.17
N ARG A 248 -8.78 -53.00 17.44
CA ARG A 248 -9.79 -52.79 18.50
C ARG A 248 -9.43 -51.53 19.28
N SER A 249 -10.42 -50.86 19.86
CA SER A 249 -10.18 -49.68 20.70
C SER A 249 -9.53 -50.08 22.03
N ARG A 250 -8.70 -49.19 22.58
CA ARG A 250 -7.92 -49.42 23.81
C ARG A 250 -8.11 -48.27 24.80
N CYS A 251 -7.91 -48.56 26.08
CA CYS A 251 -7.72 -47.54 27.11
C CYS A 251 -6.25 -47.08 27.15
N ALA A 252 -5.99 -45.97 27.84
CA ALA A 252 -4.63 -45.51 28.14
C ALA A 252 -3.86 -46.62 28.88
N ALA A 253 -2.59 -46.82 28.50
CA ALA A 253 -1.74 -47.87 29.08
C ALA A 253 -1.06 -47.43 30.38
N SER A 254 -1.05 -46.13 30.69
CA SER A 254 -0.47 -45.60 31.93
C SER A 254 -1.25 -44.41 32.46
N PRO A 255 -1.19 -44.13 33.79
CA PRO A 255 -1.80 -42.94 34.38
C PRO A 255 -1.30 -41.63 33.77
N ALA A 256 -0.02 -41.55 33.37
CA ALA A 256 0.54 -40.38 32.71
C ALA A 256 -0.02 -40.17 31.29
N GLU A 257 -0.22 -41.26 30.52
CA GLU A 257 -0.89 -41.19 29.21
C GLU A 257 -2.35 -40.74 29.38
N ALA A 258 -3.05 -41.26 30.40
CA ALA A 258 -4.42 -40.86 30.71
C ALA A 258 -4.52 -39.38 31.13
N ALA A 259 -3.61 -38.90 31.98
CA ALA A 259 -3.58 -37.51 32.44
C ALA A 259 -3.30 -36.53 31.29
N ALA A 260 -2.31 -36.83 30.43
CA ALA A 260 -2.00 -35.98 29.28
C ALA A 260 -3.15 -35.93 28.25
N MET A 261 -3.86 -37.05 28.06
CA MET A 261 -5.05 -37.08 27.22
C MET A 261 -6.20 -36.29 27.84
N ALA A 262 -6.38 -36.39 29.15
CA ALA A 262 -7.44 -35.68 29.86
C ALA A 262 -7.22 -34.16 29.87
N ASP A 263 -5.98 -33.73 30.06
CA ASP A 263 -5.57 -32.32 29.95
C ASP A 263 -5.87 -31.76 28.54
N PHE A 264 -5.55 -32.52 27.49
CA PHE A 264 -5.84 -32.12 26.12
C PHE A 264 -7.34 -32.10 25.78
N LEU A 265 -8.12 -33.05 26.28
CA LEU A 265 -9.55 -33.19 25.98
C LEU A 265 -10.47 -32.38 26.92
N GLY A 266 -9.96 -31.92 28.05
CA GLY A 266 -10.74 -31.30 29.12
C GLY A 266 -11.65 -32.26 29.91
N HIS A 267 -11.54 -33.58 29.69
CA HIS A 267 -12.34 -34.61 30.36
C HIS A 267 -11.61 -35.97 30.39
N GLU A 268 -12.16 -36.98 31.07
CA GLU A 268 -11.52 -38.30 31.18
C GLU A 268 -11.24 -38.96 29.81
N ALA A 269 -10.07 -39.59 29.68
CA ALA A 269 -9.58 -40.14 28.42
C ALA A 269 -10.48 -41.29 27.91
N PRO A 270 -11.13 -41.16 26.73
CA PRO A 270 -11.98 -42.21 26.17
C PRO A 270 -11.15 -43.35 25.55
N LYS A 271 -11.81 -44.44 25.16
CA LYS A 271 -11.17 -45.50 24.37
C LYS A 271 -10.79 -44.99 22.98
N PHE A 272 -9.58 -45.31 22.50
CA PHE A 272 -9.04 -44.79 21.23
C PHE A 272 -8.37 -45.87 20.38
N PHE A 273 -8.02 -45.53 19.13
CA PHE A 273 -7.24 -46.37 18.21
C PHE A 273 -5.89 -45.70 17.92
N ARG A 274 -4.77 -46.44 18.01
CA ARG A 274 -3.49 -45.91 17.54
C ARG A 274 -3.28 -46.13 16.06
N TRP A 275 -2.54 -45.21 15.46
CA TRP A 275 -1.92 -45.35 14.16
C TRP A 275 -0.39 -45.42 14.31
N ALA A 276 0.25 -46.18 13.42
CA ALA A 276 1.69 -46.41 13.45
C ALA A 276 2.48 -45.33 12.72
N ARG A 277 1.85 -44.67 11.74
CA ARG A 277 2.51 -43.72 10.83
C ARG A 277 1.60 -42.55 10.50
N LEU A 278 2.19 -41.38 10.32
CA LEU A 278 1.52 -40.17 9.85
C LEU A 278 2.39 -39.56 8.74
N HIS A 279 1.81 -39.39 7.56
CA HIS A 279 2.37 -38.56 6.50
C HIS A 279 2.11 -37.09 6.85
N LEU A 280 3.16 -36.30 6.79
CA LEU A 280 3.14 -34.88 7.08
C LEU A 280 3.03 -34.08 5.77
N PRO A 281 2.54 -32.83 5.79
CA PRO A 281 2.41 -32.01 4.59
C PRO A 281 3.74 -31.74 3.86
N ASN A 282 4.86 -31.86 4.58
CA ASN A 282 6.21 -31.70 4.02
C ASN A 282 6.76 -32.98 3.36
N GLY A 283 5.92 -34.01 3.14
CA GLY A 283 6.31 -35.28 2.54
C GLY A 283 7.01 -36.27 3.48
N GLN A 284 7.33 -35.88 4.72
CA GLN A 284 7.95 -36.77 5.70
C GLN A 284 6.92 -37.73 6.31
N ILE A 285 7.38 -38.90 6.77
CA ILE A 285 6.55 -39.87 7.50
C ILE A 285 7.06 -39.99 8.93
N SER A 286 6.27 -39.51 9.89
CA SER A 286 6.51 -39.76 11.31
C SER A 286 5.98 -41.12 11.73
N ARG A 287 6.58 -41.72 12.76
CA ARG A 287 6.21 -43.03 13.30
C ARG A 287 5.86 -42.94 14.76
N SER A 288 4.90 -43.76 15.22
CA SER A 288 4.63 -43.87 16.64
C SER A 288 5.58 -44.84 17.33
N ALA A 289 5.89 -44.58 18.60
CA ALA A 289 6.73 -45.45 19.41
C ALA A 289 6.20 -46.90 19.46
N TRP A 290 4.88 -47.09 19.34
CA TRP A 290 4.23 -48.39 19.38
C TRP A 290 4.80 -49.39 18.36
N LYS A 291 4.94 -49.01 17.09
CA LYS A 291 5.46 -49.92 16.05
C LYS A 291 6.93 -49.73 15.71
N GLU A 292 7.52 -48.61 16.13
CA GLU A 292 8.95 -48.40 15.95
C GLU A 292 9.79 -49.17 16.98
N LYS A 293 9.32 -49.30 18.23
CA LYS A 293 10.03 -50.04 19.30
C LYS A 293 9.96 -51.56 19.16
N ASP A 294 9.00 -52.09 18.40
CA ASP A 294 8.91 -53.52 18.06
C ASP A 294 10.08 -53.99 17.15
N ARG A 295 10.90 -53.06 16.62
CA ARG A 295 12.03 -53.38 15.74
C ARG A 295 13.36 -53.39 16.50
N PRO A 296 14.29 -54.32 16.18
CA PRO A 296 15.65 -54.28 16.71
C PRO A 296 16.33 -52.94 16.39
N VAL A 297 17.08 -52.39 17.36
CA VAL A 297 17.74 -51.08 17.25
C VAL A 297 18.69 -51.03 16.05
N GLU A 298 19.41 -52.12 15.80
CA GLU A 298 20.37 -52.29 14.68
C GLU A 298 19.72 -52.17 13.29
N HIS A 299 18.40 -52.37 13.19
CA HIS A 299 17.63 -52.27 11.94
C HIS A 299 16.57 -51.17 11.98
N SER A 300 16.61 -50.28 12.98
CA SER A 300 15.62 -49.23 13.17
C SER A 300 16.25 -47.84 12.99
N ARG A 301 15.76 -47.08 12.02
CA ARG A 301 16.02 -45.63 11.92
C ARG A 301 14.88 -44.90 12.60
N SER A 302 15.19 -44.07 13.60
CA SER A 302 14.16 -43.43 14.40
C SER A 302 13.45 -42.32 13.61
N ALA A 303 12.11 -42.39 13.58
CA ALA A 303 11.25 -41.41 12.91
C ALA A 303 10.08 -40.96 13.83
N ARG A 304 10.20 -41.22 15.13
CA ARG A 304 9.20 -40.88 16.17
C ARG A 304 9.42 -39.55 16.87
N ASN A 305 10.61 -38.98 16.76
CA ASN A 305 10.92 -37.69 17.36
C ASN A 305 10.42 -36.61 16.41
N ILE A 306 9.39 -35.88 16.83
CA ILE A 306 8.75 -34.86 16.00
C ILE A 306 9.15 -33.46 16.46
N LYS A 307 9.15 -32.51 15.52
CA LYS A 307 9.19 -31.08 15.82
C LYS A 307 7.74 -30.58 15.82
N ALA A 308 7.19 -30.28 16.99
CA ALA A 308 5.86 -29.69 17.11
C ALA A 308 5.94 -28.16 16.94
N LYS A 309 4.89 -27.56 16.36
CA LYS A 309 4.71 -26.11 16.41
C LYS A 309 4.10 -25.76 17.76
N TRP A 310 4.78 -24.88 18.49
CA TRP A 310 4.20 -24.19 19.63
C TRP A 310 3.45 -22.96 19.13
N HIS A 311 2.36 -22.58 19.80
CA HIS A 311 1.67 -21.32 19.52
C HIS A 311 2.46 -20.18 20.16
N PHE A 312 3.45 -19.68 19.43
CA PHE A 312 4.05 -18.39 19.72
C PHE A 312 3.15 -17.29 19.16
N LYS A 313 2.85 -16.26 19.96
CA LYS A 313 2.32 -15.01 19.42
C LYS A 313 3.49 -14.22 18.84
N ASN A 314 3.42 -13.92 17.54
CA ASN A 314 4.39 -13.03 16.93
C ASN A 314 3.94 -11.60 17.23
N VAL A 315 4.76 -10.85 17.95
CA VAL A 315 4.44 -9.48 18.35
C VAL A 315 5.53 -8.53 17.86
N ALA A 316 5.15 -7.28 17.62
CA ALA A 316 6.06 -6.17 17.39
C ALA A 316 5.94 -5.17 18.54
N ILE A 317 7.09 -4.65 18.99
CA ILE A 317 7.12 -3.49 19.88
C ILE A 317 7.25 -2.25 18.97
N VAL A 318 6.27 -1.36 19.05
CA VAL A 318 6.19 -0.15 18.22
C VAL A 318 6.17 1.09 19.11
N SER A 319 6.60 2.23 18.57
CA SER A 319 6.49 3.54 19.21
C SER A 319 5.43 4.37 18.47
N LEU A 320 4.33 4.69 19.13
CA LEU A 320 3.27 5.53 18.57
C LEU A 320 3.70 7.00 18.54
N TYR A 321 3.45 7.65 17.41
CA TYR A 321 3.52 9.10 17.31
C TYR A 321 2.26 9.73 17.91
N SER A 322 2.34 11.00 18.31
CA SER A 322 1.17 11.75 18.76
C SER A 322 0.13 11.88 17.65
N PRO A 323 -1.12 12.24 17.98
CA PRO A 323 -2.05 12.76 16.99
C PRO A 323 -1.43 13.92 16.18
N PRO A 324 -1.80 14.08 14.90
CA PRO A 324 -1.35 15.21 14.09
C PRO A 324 -1.86 16.53 14.65
N ASP A 325 -1.21 17.63 14.27
CA ASP A 325 -1.72 18.97 14.55
C ASP A 325 -3.08 19.17 13.84
N ALA A 326 -4.16 19.30 14.61
CA ALA A 326 -5.51 19.35 14.04
C ALA A 326 -5.71 20.54 13.09
N ALA A 327 -5.21 21.72 13.47
CA ALA A 327 -5.36 22.93 12.67
C ALA A 327 -4.57 22.83 11.36
N LEU A 328 -3.32 22.34 11.39
CA LEU A 328 -2.55 22.16 10.16
C LEU A 328 -3.13 21.05 9.27
N LEU A 329 -3.65 19.98 9.88
CA LEU A 329 -4.28 18.89 9.16
C LEU A 329 -5.53 19.37 8.41
N GLU A 330 -6.41 20.09 9.09
CA GLU A 330 -7.61 20.68 8.50
C GLU A 330 -7.26 21.69 7.39
N LEU A 331 -6.34 22.61 7.68
CA LEU A 331 -5.88 23.63 6.74
C LEU A 331 -5.27 23.02 5.47
N SER A 332 -4.59 21.87 5.60
CA SER A 332 -3.98 21.15 4.49
C SER A 332 -4.92 20.16 3.80
N PHE A 333 -6.22 20.16 4.11
CA PHE A 333 -7.20 19.19 3.61
C PHE A 333 -6.80 17.73 3.87
N GLY A 334 -6.11 17.47 4.98
CA GLY A 334 -5.61 16.13 5.33
C GLY A 334 -4.27 15.75 4.69
N THR A 335 -3.59 16.64 3.97
CA THR A 335 -2.36 16.29 3.25
C THR A 335 -1.09 16.35 4.09
N VAL A 336 -1.06 17.16 5.15
CA VAL A 336 0.10 17.33 6.05
C VAL A 336 -0.20 16.77 7.43
N TRP A 337 0.19 15.51 7.66
CA TRP A 337 0.10 14.84 8.95
C TRP A 337 1.33 15.14 9.81
N SER A 338 1.30 16.23 10.57
CA SER A 338 2.43 16.66 11.40
C SER A 338 2.29 16.21 12.86
N CYS A 339 3.09 15.23 13.30
CA CYS A 339 3.03 14.60 14.62
C CYS A 339 4.34 14.74 15.42
N LYS A 340 4.33 14.33 16.69
CA LYS A 340 5.50 14.30 17.58
C LYS A 340 5.87 12.87 17.93
N HIS A 341 7.17 12.59 18.02
CA HIS A 341 7.65 11.31 18.55
C HIS A 341 7.51 11.28 20.08
N GLN A 342 6.95 10.19 20.63
CA GLN A 342 6.62 10.10 22.06
C GLN A 342 7.71 9.40 22.91
N GLY A 343 8.76 8.88 22.28
CA GLY A 343 9.79 8.10 22.98
C GLY A 343 9.19 6.88 23.68
N ASP A 344 9.73 6.56 24.86
CA ASP A 344 9.30 5.38 25.62
C ASP A 344 7.83 5.42 26.06
N ARG A 345 7.24 6.63 26.17
CA ARG A 345 5.82 6.79 26.52
C ARG A 345 4.89 6.30 25.41
N GLY A 346 5.39 6.22 24.18
CA GLY A 346 4.64 5.69 23.04
C GLY A 346 4.85 4.20 22.79
N LEU A 347 5.54 3.45 23.66
CA LEU A 347 5.81 2.04 23.42
C LEU A 347 4.56 1.17 23.63
N HIS A 348 4.19 0.43 22.58
CA HIS A 348 3.07 -0.51 22.60
C HIS A 348 3.48 -1.84 21.96
N VAL A 349 2.84 -2.92 22.42
CA VAL A 349 2.96 -4.25 21.80
C VAL A 349 1.76 -4.46 20.91
N VAL A 350 2.00 -4.77 19.63
CA VAL A 350 0.95 -5.10 18.66
C VAL A 350 1.20 -6.49 18.10
N GLU A 351 0.12 -7.19 17.74
CA GLU A 351 0.23 -8.43 16.96
C GLU A 351 0.69 -8.08 15.54
N ILE A 352 1.60 -8.87 14.97
CA ILE A 352 2.20 -8.55 13.66
C ILE A 352 1.12 -8.44 12.57
N GLU A 353 0.03 -9.20 12.69
CA GLU A 353 -1.13 -9.19 11.80
C GLU A 353 -1.87 -7.84 11.76
N GLN A 354 -1.64 -6.94 12.74
CA GLN A 354 -2.24 -5.60 12.76
C GLN A 354 -1.44 -4.56 11.95
N ILE A 355 -0.21 -4.90 11.50
CA ILE A 355 0.63 -3.97 10.73
C ILE A 355 0.14 -3.96 9.28
N GLN A 356 -0.56 -2.88 8.90
CA GLN A 356 -1.17 -2.76 7.56
C GLN A 356 -0.19 -2.27 6.49
N ALA A 357 0.67 -1.31 6.84
CA ALA A 357 1.58 -0.68 5.88
C ALA A 357 2.81 -0.10 6.59
N VAL A 358 3.86 0.15 5.79
CA VAL A 358 5.04 0.92 6.22
C VAL A 358 4.96 2.29 5.55
N VAL A 359 5.01 3.34 6.36
CA VAL A 359 4.96 4.74 5.93
C VAL A 359 6.31 5.43 6.15
N ALA A 360 6.54 6.54 5.46
CA ALA A 360 7.69 7.40 5.72
C ALA A 360 7.33 8.43 6.80
N VAL A 361 8.25 8.66 7.74
CA VAL A 361 8.10 9.66 8.81
C VAL A 361 9.34 10.54 8.80
N ILE A 362 9.17 11.80 8.39
CA ILE A 362 10.27 12.69 8.02
C ILE A 362 10.32 13.86 9.00
N PRO A 363 11.47 14.16 9.62
CA PRO A 363 11.58 15.30 10.53
C PRO A 363 11.40 16.63 9.78
N HIS A 364 10.70 17.55 10.41
CA HIS A 364 10.55 18.94 9.93
C HIS A 364 10.32 19.90 11.09
N ARG A 365 10.39 21.21 10.82
CA ARG A 365 10.19 22.26 11.83
C ARG A 365 9.22 23.34 11.35
N PRO A 366 7.92 23.02 11.20
CA PRO A 366 6.93 23.95 10.66
C PRO A 366 6.55 25.03 11.68
N THR A 367 6.15 26.20 11.19
CA THR A 367 5.41 27.20 11.98
C THR A 367 3.93 26.88 11.88
N LEU A 368 3.36 26.36 12.97
CA LEU A 368 1.96 25.89 12.99
C LEU A 368 0.97 27.05 12.85
N PRO A 369 -0.32 26.77 12.55
CA PRO A 369 -1.37 27.78 12.55
C PRO A 369 -1.51 28.54 13.88
N SER A 370 -1.08 27.94 14.99
CA SER A 370 -1.00 28.60 16.31
C SER A 370 0.10 29.67 16.43
N GLY A 371 0.98 29.78 15.43
CA GLY A 371 2.16 30.65 15.42
C GLY A 371 3.41 30.04 16.06
N VAL A 372 3.32 28.81 16.60
CA VAL A 372 4.45 28.13 17.24
C VAL A 372 5.29 27.38 16.21
N THR A 373 6.60 27.63 16.20
CA THR A 373 7.58 26.86 15.42
C THR A 373 8.22 25.79 16.29
N GLU A 374 8.02 24.52 15.94
CA GLU A 374 8.52 23.39 16.75
C GLU A 374 8.94 22.19 15.90
N ASP A 375 9.84 21.37 16.44
CA ASP A 375 10.31 20.15 15.79
C ASP A 375 9.22 19.08 15.83
N ARG A 376 8.86 18.58 14.66
CA ARG A 376 7.81 17.58 14.44
C ARG A 376 8.26 16.59 13.39
N PHE A 377 7.38 15.67 13.03
CA PHE A 377 7.56 14.77 11.91
C PHE A 377 6.32 14.84 11.03
N PHE A 378 6.50 14.80 9.71
CA PHE A 378 5.38 14.62 8.79
C PHE A 378 5.36 13.21 8.21
N VAL A 379 4.14 12.68 8.06
CA VAL A 379 3.91 11.33 7.53
C VAL A 379 3.67 11.39 6.02
N VAL A 380 4.30 10.48 5.29
CA VAL A 380 4.08 10.29 3.86
C VAL A 380 3.79 8.83 3.59
N GLU A 381 2.60 8.57 3.01
CA GLU A 381 2.22 7.26 2.53
C GLU A 381 2.67 7.08 1.07
N ARG A 382 2.97 5.84 0.70
CA ARG A 382 3.25 5.50 -0.69
C ARG A 382 1.97 5.66 -1.49
N THR A 383 2.03 6.45 -2.56
CA THR A 383 0.91 6.59 -3.51
C THR A 383 0.47 5.23 -4.04
N GLY A 384 -0.82 4.92 -3.91
CA GLY A 384 -1.37 3.60 -4.22
C GLY A 384 -1.67 2.73 -3.01
N LEU A 385 -1.30 3.13 -1.80
CA LEU A 385 -1.91 2.57 -0.59
C LEU A 385 -3.33 3.15 -0.44
N ASP A 386 -4.23 2.38 0.19
CA ASP A 386 -5.53 2.91 0.61
C ASP A 386 -5.25 4.02 1.63
N VAL A 387 -5.80 5.21 1.40
CA VAL A 387 -5.68 6.35 2.31
C VAL A 387 -6.37 5.91 3.59
N SER A 388 -5.57 5.69 4.63
CA SER A 388 -6.10 5.32 5.93
C SER A 388 -6.94 6.48 6.46
N MET A 389 -8.27 6.33 6.40
CA MET A 389 -9.21 7.22 7.08
C MET A 389 -9.20 6.94 8.59
N THR A 390 -8.03 6.96 9.23
CA THR A 390 -7.90 6.97 10.69
C THR A 390 -8.04 8.41 11.16
N GLY A 391 -9.24 8.97 11.00
CA GLY A 391 -9.50 10.37 11.38
C GLY A 391 -10.92 10.89 11.19
N VAL A 392 -11.88 10.09 10.69
CA VAL A 392 -13.30 10.42 10.87
C VAL A 392 -13.71 9.81 12.20
N PHE A 393 -13.70 10.63 13.26
CA PHE A 393 -14.54 10.37 14.41
C PHE A 393 -15.97 10.37 13.88
N LEU A 394 -16.57 9.19 13.75
CA LEU A 394 -18.02 9.12 13.79
C LEU A 394 -18.38 9.50 15.23
N GLU A 395 -18.88 10.72 15.41
CA GLU A 395 -19.68 11.02 16.58
C GLU A 395 -20.83 10.01 16.59
N GLU A 396 -20.77 9.07 17.53
CA GLU A 396 -21.93 8.27 17.89
C GLU A 396 -22.97 9.26 18.42
N ASN A 397 -23.88 9.70 17.56
CA ASN A 397 -25.13 10.28 18.00
C ASN A 397 -25.91 9.18 18.71
N ASP A 398 -25.72 9.11 20.02
CA ASP A 398 -26.60 8.44 20.97
C ASP A 398 -27.90 9.25 21.10
N ASP A 399 -28.69 9.24 20.03
CA ASP A 399 -30.10 9.63 20.11
C ASP A 399 -30.91 8.38 20.44
N ASN A 400 -30.94 8.09 21.75
CA ASN A 400 -32.04 7.38 22.38
C ASN A 400 -33.37 8.04 21.95
N VAL A 401 -34.11 7.35 21.09
CA VAL A 401 -35.57 7.52 21.03
C VAL A 401 -36.18 6.13 21.13
N ASP A 402 -36.51 5.77 22.37
CA ASP A 402 -37.60 4.85 22.67
C ASP A 402 -38.86 5.30 21.94
N SER A 403 -39.44 4.39 21.16
CA SER A 403 -40.89 4.33 21.01
C SER A 403 -41.29 2.88 20.74
N ASP A 404 -41.76 2.26 21.82
CA ASP A 404 -42.50 1.00 21.87
C ASP A 404 -43.71 0.98 20.91
N GLU A 405 -44.06 -0.25 20.51
CA GLU A 405 -45.41 -0.75 20.14
C GLU A 405 -46.04 -0.17 18.85
N GLU A 406 -46.70 -0.91 17.96
CA GLU A 406 -47.59 -2.06 18.14
C GLU A 406 -47.89 -2.73 16.77
N GLU A 407 -48.50 -3.92 16.84
CA GLU A 407 -48.85 -4.88 15.78
C GLU A 407 -49.64 -4.33 14.58
N GLY A 408 -49.47 -4.98 13.42
CA GLY A 408 -50.28 -4.84 12.21
C GLY A 408 -49.78 -5.66 11.03
#